data_AF-A0A7J7RU94-F1
#
_entry.id   AF-A0A7J7RU94-F1
#
_cell.length_a   1.000
_cell.length_b   1.000
_cell.length_c   1.000
_cell.angle_alpha   90.00
_cell.angle_beta   90.00
_cell.angle_gamma   90.00
#
_symmetry.space_group_name_H-M   'P 1'
#
loop_
_entity.id
_entity.type
_entity.pdbx_description
1 polymer ?
#
loop_
_entity_poly.entity_id
_entity_poly.type
_entity_poly.pdbx_seq_one_letter_code
_entity_poly.pdbx_strand_id
1 'polypeptide(L)'
;MQLLVTVILTLWVSWARGQAKPCDFPEIKHGRLYWEGSIGPYFPASVGQSFPYSCDKNYVRHSTFFWGSITCTPEGWFPKVPCRRKCVFNASEHEQFPFKVKTYLQGDTMKVDCRPGYSLPNPQSTVTCTENGWSSPPRCINHCDMPIFENARAVITRKTIST
;
A
#
# COMPACT_ATOMS: atom_id res chain seq x y z
N MET A 1 -33.82 -48.43 -7.31
CA MET A 1 -34.01 -47.14 -8.01
C MET A 1 -33.51 -45.96 -7.16
N GLN A 2 -34.06 -45.69 -5.98
CA GLN A 2 -33.63 -44.56 -5.12
C GLN A 2 -32.17 -44.65 -4.63
N LEU A 3 -31.70 -45.85 -4.26
CA LEU A 3 -30.31 -46.06 -3.81
C LEU A 3 -29.26 -45.76 -4.89
N LEU A 4 -29.61 -45.94 -6.17
CA LEU A 4 -28.69 -45.69 -7.28
C LEU A 4 -28.56 -44.18 -7.54
N VAL A 5 -29.67 -43.45 -7.42
CA VAL A 5 -29.73 -41.98 -7.55
C VAL A 5 -28.97 -41.29 -6.42
N THR A 6 -29.10 -41.77 -5.18
CA THR A 6 -28.36 -41.20 -4.05
C THR A 6 -26.86 -41.45 -4.14
N VAL A 7 -26.42 -42.62 -4.62
CA VAL A 7 -25.00 -42.93 -4.85
C VAL A 7 -24.40 -42.04 -5.95
N ILE A 8 -25.13 -41.81 -7.05
CA ILE A 8 -24.68 -40.91 -8.12
C ILE A 8 -24.58 -39.46 -7.62
N LEU A 9 -25.56 -38.98 -6.84
CA LEU A 9 -25.54 -37.64 -6.25
C LEU A 9 -24.39 -37.45 -5.26
N THR A 10 -24.11 -38.43 -4.39
CA THR A 10 -22.99 -38.32 -3.43
C THR A 10 -21.63 -38.41 -4.12
N LEU A 11 -21.49 -39.22 -5.17
CA LEU A 11 -20.28 -39.26 -6.00
C LEU A 11 -20.04 -37.93 -6.74
N TRP A 12 -21.08 -37.30 -7.29
CA TRP A 12 -20.99 -35.96 -7.89
C TRP A 12 -20.63 -34.87 -6.89
N VAL A 13 -21.25 -34.87 -5.70
CA VAL A 13 -20.92 -33.92 -4.62
C VAL A 13 -19.49 -34.12 -4.11
N SER A 14 -18.97 -35.36 -4.16
CA SER A 14 -17.58 -35.67 -3.79
C SER A 14 -16.57 -35.19 -4.83
N TRP A 15 -16.91 -35.19 -6.12
CA TRP A 15 -16.05 -34.66 -7.19
C TRP A 15 -16.10 -33.13 -7.30
N ALA A 16 -17.23 -32.51 -6.96
CA ALA A 16 -17.38 -31.05 -6.95
C ALA A 16 -16.65 -30.37 -5.78
N ARG A 17 -16.19 -31.12 -4.78
CA ARG A 17 -15.38 -30.59 -3.67
C ARG A 17 -13.95 -30.31 -4.11
N GLY A 18 -13.77 -29.17 -4.76
CA GLY A 18 -12.59 -28.32 -4.60
C GLY A 18 -11.37 -28.68 -5.46
N GLN A 19 -11.50 -28.60 -6.79
CA GLN A 19 -10.31 -28.32 -7.59
C GLN A 19 -9.87 -26.88 -7.28
N ALA A 20 -8.74 -26.71 -6.59
CA ALA A 20 -8.18 -25.40 -6.32
C ALA A 20 -7.88 -24.70 -7.66
N LYS A 21 -8.41 -23.49 -7.84
CA LYS A 21 -8.23 -22.77 -9.09
C LYS A 21 -6.76 -22.32 -9.21
N PRO A 22 -6.11 -22.57 -10.35
CA PRO A 22 -4.78 -22.02 -10.60
C PRO A 22 -4.87 -20.49 -10.74
N CYS A 23 -3.74 -19.81 -10.53
CA CYS A 23 -3.65 -18.36 -10.64
C CYS A 23 -3.15 -17.94 -12.03
N ASP A 24 -3.84 -16.99 -12.66
CA ASP A 24 -3.39 -16.38 -13.91
C ASP A 24 -2.10 -15.55 -13.70
N PHE A 25 -1.53 -15.03 -14.79
CA PHE A 25 -0.35 -14.16 -14.71
C PHE A 25 -0.59 -12.98 -13.74
N PRO A 26 0.27 -12.74 -12.74
CA PRO A 26 -0.01 -11.77 -11.69
C PRO A 26 0.18 -10.33 -12.18
N GLU A 27 -0.81 -9.48 -11.91
CA GLU A 27 -0.68 -8.03 -12.04
C GLU A 27 -0.09 -7.42 -10.76
N ILE A 28 1.20 -7.12 -10.77
CA ILE A 28 1.90 -6.50 -9.63
C ILE A 28 1.87 -4.99 -9.77
N LYS A 29 0.96 -4.31 -9.07
CA LYS A 29 0.98 -2.84 -9.02
C LYS A 29 2.28 -2.33 -8.42
N HIS A 30 2.90 -1.38 -9.10
CA HIS A 30 4.17 -0.77 -8.70
C HIS A 30 5.33 -1.77 -8.55
N GLY A 31 5.34 -2.80 -9.39
CA GLY A 31 6.37 -3.82 -9.42
C GLY A 31 6.27 -4.71 -10.65
N ARG A 32 7.11 -5.74 -10.68
CA ARG A 32 7.16 -6.72 -11.78
C ARG A 32 7.83 -8.01 -11.33
N LEU A 33 7.45 -9.12 -11.96
CA LEU A 33 8.16 -10.38 -11.78
C LEU A 33 9.60 -10.26 -12.29
N TYR A 34 10.52 -10.97 -11.65
CA TYR A 34 11.85 -11.16 -12.23
C TYR A 34 11.75 -12.10 -13.44
N TRP A 35 12.52 -11.83 -14.49
CA TRP A 35 12.59 -12.66 -15.71
C TRP A 35 11.25 -12.91 -16.39
N GLU A 36 10.36 -11.91 -16.40
CA GLU A 36 9.01 -11.97 -16.98
C GLU A 36 8.95 -12.70 -18.33
N GLY A 37 9.87 -12.40 -19.26
CA GLY A 37 9.92 -13.04 -20.58
C GLY A 37 10.22 -14.55 -20.55
N SER A 38 10.87 -15.07 -19.51
CA SER A 38 11.22 -16.48 -19.38
C SER A 38 10.19 -17.28 -18.60
N ILE A 39 9.39 -16.64 -17.75
CA ILE A 39 8.47 -17.33 -16.85
C ILE A 39 7.02 -17.36 -17.33
N GLY A 40 6.67 -16.59 -18.37
CA GLY A 40 5.36 -16.61 -19.00
C GLY A 40 4.80 -18.01 -19.30
N PRO A 41 5.60 -18.98 -19.80
CA PRO A 41 5.14 -20.34 -20.07
C PRO A 41 4.70 -21.16 -18.83
N TYR A 42 5.03 -20.73 -17.62
CA TYR A 42 4.64 -21.43 -16.38
C TYR A 42 3.26 -21.02 -15.84
N PHE A 43 2.53 -20.16 -16.56
CA PHE A 43 1.19 -19.72 -16.18
C PHE A 43 0.11 -20.40 -17.03
N PRO A 44 -1.08 -20.73 -16.47
CA PRO A 44 -1.52 -20.40 -15.11
C PRO A 44 -0.83 -21.25 -14.02
N ALA A 45 -0.48 -20.60 -12.93
CA ALA A 45 0.29 -21.19 -11.84
C ALA A 45 -0.59 -22.06 -10.93
N SER A 46 -0.12 -23.26 -10.63
CA SER A 46 -0.72 -24.13 -9.62
C SER A 46 -0.55 -23.54 -8.21
N VAL A 47 -1.52 -23.81 -7.34
CA VAL A 47 -1.45 -23.41 -5.92
C VAL A 47 -0.16 -23.93 -5.28
N GLY A 48 0.54 -23.07 -4.55
CA GLY A 48 1.85 -23.31 -3.95
C GLY A 48 3.03 -22.78 -4.78
N GLN A 49 2.87 -22.61 -6.10
CA GLN A 49 3.93 -22.02 -6.93
C GLN A 49 4.19 -20.57 -6.53
N SER A 50 5.47 -20.19 -6.52
CA SER A 50 5.93 -18.87 -6.10
C SER A 50 6.93 -18.30 -7.10
N PHE A 51 6.80 -17.01 -7.39
CA PHE A 51 7.63 -16.31 -8.37
C PHE A 51 8.27 -15.08 -7.72
N PRO A 52 9.59 -14.88 -7.87
CA PRO A 52 10.25 -13.70 -7.31
C PRO A 52 9.82 -12.44 -8.05
N TYR A 53 9.64 -11.33 -7.32
CA TYR A 53 9.28 -10.03 -7.89
C TYR A 53 10.10 -8.89 -7.30
N SER A 54 10.09 -7.77 -8.01
CA SER A 54 10.69 -6.50 -7.61
C SER A 54 9.63 -5.42 -7.52
N CYS A 55 9.86 -4.42 -6.67
CA CYS A 55 9.02 -3.23 -6.59
C CYS A 55 9.72 -2.03 -7.22
N ASP A 56 8.91 -1.12 -7.75
CA ASP A 56 9.37 0.13 -8.32
C ASP A 56 9.98 1.05 -7.26
N LYS A 57 10.63 2.13 -7.74
CA LYS A 57 11.22 3.13 -6.88
C LYS A 57 10.19 3.69 -5.91
N ASN A 58 10.59 3.79 -4.63
CA ASN A 58 9.77 4.24 -3.52
C ASN A 58 8.61 3.31 -3.12
N TYR A 59 8.62 2.06 -3.57
CA TYR A 59 7.78 0.98 -3.05
C TYR A 59 8.65 -0.10 -2.41
N VAL A 60 8.09 -0.81 -1.44
CA VAL A 60 8.79 -1.87 -0.71
C VAL A 60 7.90 -3.09 -0.51
N ARG A 61 8.56 -4.25 -0.44
CA ARG A 61 7.94 -5.53 -0.14
C ARG A 61 7.46 -5.58 1.31
N HIS A 62 6.54 -6.49 1.60
CA HIS A 62 6.21 -6.85 2.99
C HIS A 62 7.43 -7.48 3.69
N SER A 63 7.93 -6.84 4.75
CA SER A 63 9.33 -6.90 5.21
C SER A 63 9.73 -8.09 6.12
N THR A 64 9.18 -9.30 5.98
CA THR A 64 9.58 -10.39 6.92
C THR A 64 9.90 -11.75 6.30
N PHE A 65 9.72 -11.99 5.00
CA PHE A 65 10.10 -13.27 4.40
C PHE A 65 11.19 -13.15 3.35
N PHE A 66 12.12 -14.10 3.44
CA PHE A 66 13.45 -14.02 2.84
C PHE A 66 13.46 -13.86 1.31
N TRP A 67 12.40 -14.19 0.56
CA TRP A 67 12.54 -14.36 -0.91
C TRP A 67 11.67 -13.46 -1.78
N GLY A 68 11.02 -12.43 -1.23
CA GLY A 68 10.33 -11.40 -2.02
C GLY A 68 9.53 -11.92 -3.22
N SER A 69 8.79 -12.99 -2.99
CA SER A 69 8.07 -13.75 -4.02
C SER A 69 6.57 -13.60 -3.83
N ILE A 70 5.83 -13.70 -4.92
CA ILE A 70 4.37 -13.77 -4.94
C ILE A 70 3.98 -15.25 -5.09
N THR A 71 3.05 -15.71 -4.27
CA THR A 71 2.66 -17.11 -4.14
C THR A 71 1.21 -17.30 -4.53
N CYS A 72 0.93 -18.30 -5.38
CA CYS A 72 -0.44 -18.67 -5.70
C CYS A 72 -1.03 -19.45 -4.52
N THR A 73 -2.07 -18.92 -3.89
CA THR A 73 -2.82 -19.59 -2.82
C THR A 73 -4.21 -19.98 -3.33
N PRO A 74 -4.98 -20.80 -2.60
CA PRO A 74 -6.37 -21.08 -2.96
C PRO A 74 -7.25 -19.83 -3.12
N GLU A 75 -6.89 -18.72 -2.47
CA GLU A 75 -7.57 -17.43 -2.51
C GLU A 75 -7.03 -16.48 -3.60
N GLY A 76 -6.04 -16.92 -4.39
CA GLY A 76 -5.36 -16.14 -5.42
C GLY A 76 -3.94 -15.75 -5.03
N TRP A 77 -3.40 -14.69 -5.65
CA TRP A 77 -2.03 -14.26 -5.37
C TRP A 77 -1.87 -13.65 -3.97
N PHE A 78 -0.86 -14.12 -3.25
CA PHE A 78 -0.43 -13.58 -1.97
C PHE A 78 1.03 -13.12 -2.02
N PRO A 79 1.39 -11.96 -1.42
CA PRO A 79 0.49 -10.97 -0.80
C PRO A 79 -0.43 -10.29 -1.81
N LYS A 80 -1.65 -9.94 -1.39
CA LYS A 80 -2.62 -9.19 -2.23
C LYS A 80 -2.12 -7.79 -2.63
N VAL A 81 -1.28 -7.19 -1.80
CA VAL A 81 -0.59 -5.91 -2.06
C VAL A 81 0.92 -6.16 -1.98
N PRO A 82 1.57 -6.57 -3.07
CA PRO A 82 2.98 -6.93 -3.05
C PRO A 82 3.92 -5.76 -2.78
N CYS A 83 3.62 -4.61 -3.40
CA CYS A 83 4.43 -3.41 -3.31
C CYS A 83 3.65 -2.31 -2.57
N ARG A 84 4.11 -1.97 -1.36
CA ARG A 84 3.54 -0.88 -0.58
C ARG A 84 4.39 0.38 -0.74
N ARG A 85 3.73 1.53 -0.86
CA ARG A 85 4.42 2.82 -0.94
C ARG A 85 5.28 3.05 0.30
N LYS A 86 6.50 3.54 0.09
CA LYS A 86 7.45 4.00 1.11
C LYS A 86 7.61 5.52 1.03
N CYS A 87 6.95 6.24 1.92
CA CYS A 87 7.09 7.69 2.03
C CYS A 87 8.23 8.05 2.99
N VAL A 88 9.02 9.06 2.61
CA VAL A 88 10.15 9.55 3.41
C VAL A 88 9.79 10.93 3.93
N PHE A 89 10.03 11.18 5.22
CA PHE A 89 9.88 12.47 5.87
C PHE A 89 11.25 12.93 6.39
N ASN A 90 11.67 14.10 5.95
CA ASN A 90 12.92 14.72 6.37
C ASN A 90 12.60 15.82 7.39
N ALA A 91 12.93 15.60 8.66
CA ALA A 91 12.59 16.53 9.75
C ALA A 91 13.37 17.86 9.72
N SER A 92 14.33 18.02 8.80
CA SER A 92 15.26 19.14 8.73
C SER A 92 14.65 20.50 8.38
N GLU A 93 13.38 20.57 7.96
CA GLU A 93 12.71 21.86 7.68
C GLU A 93 12.14 22.54 8.95
N HIS A 94 12.06 21.85 10.10
CA HIS A 94 11.31 22.34 11.27
C HIS A 94 12.01 22.24 12.63
N GLU A 95 13.12 21.52 12.78
CA GLU A 95 13.84 21.41 14.07
C GLU A 95 15.36 21.64 13.90
N GLN A 96 15.92 22.40 14.83
CA GLN A 96 17.34 22.68 14.97
C GLN A 96 17.98 21.44 15.63
N PHE A 97 18.76 20.64 14.89
CA PHE A 97 19.46 19.37 15.27
C PHE A 97 18.74 18.02 14.98
N PRO A 98 19.53 16.93 14.83
CA PRO A 98 20.15 16.44 13.60
C PRO A 98 19.12 15.81 12.63
N PHE A 99 19.51 15.60 11.36
CA PHE A 99 18.68 15.02 10.29
C PHE A 99 18.02 13.68 10.67
N LYS A 100 16.81 13.71 11.23
CA LYS A 100 15.99 12.51 11.44
C LYS A 100 15.18 12.23 10.17
N VAL A 101 15.64 11.27 9.37
CA VAL A 101 14.88 10.71 8.26
C VAL A 101 13.94 9.66 8.82
N LYS A 102 12.63 9.89 8.71
CA LYS A 102 11.61 8.91 9.09
C LYS A 102 11.01 8.28 7.84
N THR A 103 10.79 6.98 7.89
CA THR A 103 10.14 6.23 6.81
C THR A 103 8.76 5.80 7.26
N TYR A 104 7.78 5.97 6.37
CA TYR A 104 6.38 5.61 6.57
C TYR A 104 5.94 4.71 5.42
N LEU A 105 5.13 3.72 5.72
CA LEU A 105 4.55 2.82 4.73
C LEU A 105 3.13 3.25 4.39
N GLN A 106 2.65 2.80 3.23
CA GLN A 106 1.27 3.02 2.80
C GLN A 106 0.26 2.67 3.91
N GLY A 107 -0.61 3.63 4.24
CA GLY A 107 -1.57 3.57 5.34
C GLY A 107 -1.10 4.31 6.60
N ASP A 108 0.21 4.47 6.80
CA ASP A 108 0.74 5.17 7.97
C ASP A 108 0.37 6.65 7.92
N THR A 109 0.08 7.20 9.10
CA THR A 109 -0.25 8.61 9.28
C THR A 109 0.69 9.23 10.32
N MET A 110 1.13 10.46 10.07
CA MET A 110 1.90 11.23 11.04
C MET A 110 1.28 12.60 11.27
N LYS A 111 1.41 13.08 12.50
CA LYS A 111 1.12 14.46 12.85
C LYS A 111 2.35 15.32 12.57
N VAL A 112 2.13 16.49 11.97
CA VAL A 112 3.18 17.48 11.75
C VAL A 112 2.89 18.67 12.65
N ASP A 113 3.78 18.92 13.60
CA ASP A 113 3.69 20.08 14.49
C ASP A 113 4.50 21.23 13.86
N CYS A 114 3.78 22.26 13.41
CA CYS A 114 4.37 23.45 12.79
C CYS A 114 4.68 24.54 13.82
N ARG A 115 5.73 25.32 13.57
CA ARG A 115 6.05 26.52 14.35
C ARG A 115 4.94 27.57 14.25
N PRO A 116 4.78 28.46 15.24
CA PRO A 116 3.83 29.57 15.15
C PRO A 116 4.01 30.40 13.87
N GLY A 117 2.90 30.74 13.20
CA GLY A 117 2.91 31.44 11.90
C GLY A 117 3.07 30.53 10.68
N TYR A 118 3.20 29.21 10.89
CA TYR A 118 3.26 28.21 9.84
C TYR A 118 2.16 27.17 10.01
N SER A 119 1.76 26.53 8.91
CA SER A 119 0.77 25.45 8.91
C SER A 119 1.01 24.51 7.73
N LEU A 120 0.45 23.32 7.79
CA LEU A 120 0.40 22.47 6.61
C LEU A 120 -0.45 23.14 5.51
N PRO A 121 -0.20 22.84 4.23
CA PRO A 121 -1.05 23.31 3.14
C PRO A 121 -2.51 22.84 3.24
N ASN A 122 -2.72 21.70 3.92
CA ASN A 122 -4.03 21.13 4.20
C ASN A 122 -4.50 21.56 5.61
N PRO A 123 -5.79 21.88 5.82
CA PRO A 123 -6.36 22.13 7.16
C PRO A 123 -6.19 20.98 8.16
N GLN A 124 -5.90 19.75 7.70
CA GLN A 124 -5.57 18.64 8.60
C GLN A 124 -4.17 18.79 9.20
N SER A 125 -4.01 18.52 10.49
CA SER A 125 -2.70 18.49 11.17
C SER A 125 -1.90 17.20 10.91
N THR A 126 -2.43 16.32 10.07
CA THR A 126 -1.90 15.00 9.79
C THR A 126 -1.70 14.79 8.29
N VAL A 127 -0.66 14.04 7.96
CA VAL A 127 -0.38 13.60 6.60
C VAL A 127 -0.28 12.09 6.57
N THR A 128 -0.81 11.48 5.52
CA THR A 128 -0.92 10.03 5.37
C THR A 128 -0.08 9.60 4.18
N CYS A 129 0.69 8.53 4.32
CA CYS A 129 1.35 7.89 3.19
C CYS A 129 0.30 7.07 2.43
N THR A 130 -0.13 7.57 1.28
CA THR A 130 -1.07 6.89 0.37
C THR A 130 -0.31 6.02 -0.63
N GLU A 131 -1.03 5.26 -1.45
CA GLU A 131 -0.42 4.53 -2.58
C GLU A 131 0.40 5.46 -3.48
N ASN A 132 -0.06 6.70 -3.69
CA ASN A 132 0.56 7.67 -4.59
C ASN A 132 1.63 8.56 -3.91
N GLY A 133 1.88 8.38 -2.60
CA GLY A 133 2.77 9.23 -1.81
C GLY A 133 2.04 9.99 -0.71
N TRP A 134 2.63 11.07 -0.21
CA TRP A 134 2.01 11.85 0.87
C TRP A 134 0.69 12.50 0.43
N SER A 135 -0.36 12.39 1.25
CA SER A 135 -1.67 13.00 1.00
C SER A 135 -1.62 14.53 0.90
N SER A 136 -0.64 15.15 1.54
CA SER A 136 -0.27 16.55 1.41
C SER A 136 1.24 16.65 1.62
N PRO A 137 1.94 17.61 0.99
CA PRO A 137 3.35 17.87 1.27
C PRO A 137 3.58 17.97 2.79
N PRO A 138 4.45 17.15 3.38
CA PRO A 138 4.71 17.14 4.82
C PRO A 138 5.67 18.27 5.19
N ARG A 139 5.34 19.50 4.79
CA ARG A 139 6.14 20.71 5.03
C ARG A 139 5.24 21.81 5.54
N CYS A 140 5.69 22.55 6.53
CA CYS A 140 4.97 23.71 7.01
C CYS A 140 5.29 24.90 6.11
N ILE A 141 4.23 25.53 5.59
CA ILE A 141 4.30 26.79 4.84
C ILE A 141 3.91 27.94 5.77
N ASN A 142 4.48 29.12 5.56
CA ASN A 142 4.04 30.32 6.26
C ASN A 142 2.58 30.63 5.88
N HIS A 143 1.87 31.36 6.73
CA HIS A 143 0.50 31.77 6.43
C HIS A 143 0.41 32.72 5.23
N CYS A 144 1.47 33.49 4.95
CA CYS A 144 1.49 34.44 3.84
C CYS A 144 1.64 33.76 2.46
N ASP A 145 2.27 32.59 2.37
CA ASP A 145 2.42 31.85 1.10
C ASP A 145 1.40 30.70 0.98
N MET A 146 0.35 30.72 1.82
CA MET A 146 -0.70 29.72 1.79
C MET A 146 -1.48 29.81 0.48
N PRO A 147 -1.63 28.70 -0.28
CA PRO A 147 -2.30 28.74 -1.57
C PRO A 147 -3.76 29.18 -1.42
N ILE A 148 -4.19 30.09 -2.28
CA ILE A 148 -5.59 30.50 -2.37
C ILE A 148 -6.31 29.43 -3.19
N PHE A 149 -7.27 28.74 -2.57
CA PHE A 149 -8.18 27.85 -3.28
C PHE A 149 -9.39 28.65 -3.79
N GLU A 150 -9.69 28.58 -5.08
CA GLU A 150 -10.89 29.21 -5.64
C GLU A 150 -12.16 28.67 -4.95
N ASN A 151 -13.12 29.55 -4.67
CA ASN A 151 -14.37 29.25 -3.95
C ASN A 151 -14.20 28.74 -2.50
N ALA A 152 -13.01 28.86 -1.90
CA ALA A 152 -12.79 28.57 -0.49
C ALA A 152 -12.70 29.86 0.34
N ARG A 153 -13.17 29.80 1.59
CA ARG A 153 -12.99 30.87 2.57
C ARG A 153 -11.88 30.48 3.55
N ALA A 154 -10.83 31.28 3.61
CA ALA A 154 -9.79 31.11 4.63
C ALA A 154 -10.38 31.41 6.02
N VAL A 155 -10.29 30.45 6.94
CA VAL A 155 -10.68 30.64 8.35
C VAL A 155 -9.43 30.58 9.21
N ILE A 156 -9.03 31.73 9.76
CA ILE A 156 -7.87 31.83 10.65
C ILE A 156 -8.36 31.65 12.09
N THR A 157 -8.16 30.48 12.67
CA THR A 157 -8.44 30.25 14.09
C THR A 157 -7.21 30.56 14.93
N ARG A 158 -7.27 31.61 15.78
CA ARG A 158 -6.25 31.80 16.82
C ARG A 158 -6.41 30.73 17.89
N LYS A 159 -5.38 29.89 18.08
CA LYS A 159 -5.28 29.03 19.26
C LYS A 159 -4.54 29.82 20.34
N THR A 160 -5.26 30.28 21.35
CA THR A 160 -4.66 30.91 22.53
C THR A 160 -3.89 29.84 23.29
N ILE A 161 -2.58 30.04 23.46
CA ILE A 161 -1.77 29.21 24.36
C ILE A 161 -2.03 29.73 25.77
N SER A 162 -2.75 28.96 26.58
CA SER A 162 -2.88 29.22 28.01
C SER A 162 -1.53 28.94 28.66
N THR A 163 -0.86 30.00 29.11
CA THR A 163 0.28 29.94 30.06
C THR A 163 -0.18 29.48 31.43
#